data_AF-A0A4V3RIV6-F1
#
_entry.id   AF-A0A4V3RIV6-F1
#
_cell.length_a   1.000
_cell.length_b   1.000
_cell.length_c   1.000
_cell.angle_alpha   90.00
_cell.angle_beta   90.00
_cell.angle_gamma   90.00
#
_symmetry.space_group_name_H-M   'P 1'
#
loop_
_entity.id
_entity.type
_entity.pdbx_description
1 polymer ?
#
loop_
_entity_poly.entity_id
_entity_poly.type
_entity_poly.pdbx_seq_one_letter_code
_entity_poly.pdbx_strand_id
1 'polypeptide(L)'
;MMKPMQDQNAPIALDGRCFAYVFPCAWEDYGKIGFSRDPLARIGALHHRWFEFFDLDAGVLIETETQRDARDVELALRRPLKAHRAPAPLTVQDKAGGRTEWVRGANDLLRPAVQVLAEGGHRIHPLRAWLAAAMLARADGLFDWSAAVLPEEPVARDALSVRAQVLLRDALDAHVALGIDLEGRVPPHVWSWYRPA
;
A
#
# COMPACT_ATOMS: atom_id res chain seq x y z
N MET A 1 -8.13 23.29 25.50
CA MET A 1 -8.12 23.90 24.15
C MET A 1 -8.05 22.77 23.16
N MET A 2 -9.16 22.39 22.51
CA MET A 2 -9.17 21.29 21.53
C MET A 2 -8.64 21.82 20.19
N LYS A 3 -7.55 21.23 19.67
CA LYS A 3 -7.05 21.49 18.32
C LYS A 3 -8.12 21.09 17.29
N PRO A 4 -8.22 21.76 16.13
CA PRO A 4 -9.15 21.37 15.09
C PRO A 4 -8.83 19.93 14.64
N MET A 5 -9.86 19.10 14.65
CA MET A 5 -9.87 17.79 14.01
C MET A 5 -9.52 18.02 12.54
N GLN A 6 -8.47 17.35 12.04
CA GLN A 6 -8.08 17.45 10.63
C GLN A 6 -9.33 17.19 9.79
N ASP A 7 -9.57 18.07 8.82
CA ASP A 7 -10.72 17.97 7.92
C ASP A 7 -10.57 16.68 7.12
N GLN A 8 -11.34 15.65 7.50
CA GLN A 8 -11.31 14.32 6.89
C GLN A 8 -11.71 14.35 5.40
N ASN A 9 -12.16 15.52 4.91
CA ASN A 9 -12.64 15.75 3.56
C ASN A 9 -11.66 16.55 2.69
N ALA A 10 -10.46 16.89 3.18
CA ALA A 10 -9.44 17.52 2.36
C ALA A 10 -8.96 16.55 1.25
N PRO A 11 -8.72 17.03 0.01
CA PRO A 11 -8.29 16.17 -1.08
C PRO A 11 -6.95 15.47 -0.74
N ILE A 12 -6.92 14.15 -0.91
CA ILE A 12 -5.73 13.32 -0.67
C ILE A 12 -4.66 13.69 -1.70
N ALA A 13 -3.48 14.12 -1.22
CA ALA A 13 -2.35 14.39 -2.09
C ALA A 13 -1.73 13.08 -2.61
N LEU A 14 -1.67 12.94 -3.93
CA LEU A 14 -1.14 11.74 -4.61
C LEU A 14 0.16 12.01 -5.39
N ASP A 15 0.44 13.27 -5.73
CA ASP A 15 1.54 13.68 -6.61
C ASP A 15 2.49 14.68 -5.93
N GLY A 16 3.68 14.84 -6.51
CA GLY A 16 4.66 15.89 -6.14
C GLY A 16 5.32 15.78 -4.76
N ARG A 17 4.80 14.96 -3.83
CA ARG A 17 5.25 14.86 -2.43
C ARG A 17 6.04 13.57 -2.14
N CYS A 18 6.69 13.54 -0.98
CA CYS A 18 7.26 12.31 -0.40
C CYS A 18 6.42 11.91 0.81
N PHE A 19 6.44 10.62 1.15
CA PHE A 19 5.74 10.09 2.31
C PHE A 19 6.68 9.22 3.12
N ALA A 20 6.77 9.46 4.42
CA ALA A 20 7.16 8.39 5.34
C ALA A 20 5.96 7.47 5.56
N TYR A 21 6.18 6.18 5.75
CA TYR A 21 5.12 5.20 5.88
C TYR A 21 5.36 4.26 7.05
N VAL A 22 4.26 3.81 7.63
CA VAL A 22 4.19 2.69 8.58
C VAL A 22 3.21 1.68 8.01
N PHE A 23 3.70 0.49 7.66
CA PHE A 23 2.92 -0.63 7.15
C PHE A 23 2.96 -1.79 8.15
N PRO A 24 2.01 -1.86 9.11
CA PRO A 24 1.86 -3.01 10.00
C PRO A 24 1.42 -4.25 9.20
N CYS A 25 1.82 -5.44 9.65
CA CYS A 25 1.31 -6.70 9.09
C CYS A 25 -0.02 -7.08 9.78
N ALA A 26 -0.94 -7.72 9.05
CA ALA A 26 -2.27 -8.06 9.57
C ALA A 26 -2.26 -9.24 10.56
N TRP A 27 -1.36 -10.21 10.37
CA TRP A 27 -1.41 -11.51 11.07
C TRP A 27 -0.28 -11.73 12.08
N GLU A 28 0.74 -10.88 12.03
CA GLU A 28 1.90 -10.93 12.92
C GLU A 28 2.20 -9.53 13.42
N ASP A 29 2.77 -9.42 14.61
CA ASP A 29 3.20 -8.13 15.17
C ASP A 29 4.50 -7.62 14.53
N TYR A 30 4.50 -7.59 13.20
CA TYR A 30 5.51 -6.96 12.37
C TYR A 30 5.03 -5.59 11.89
N GLY A 31 5.98 -4.71 11.63
CA GLY A 31 5.74 -3.45 10.93
C GLY A 31 6.92 -3.09 10.04
N LYS A 32 6.63 -2.52 8.88
CA LYS A 32 7.62 -1.93 7.99
C LYS A 32 7.54 -0.41 8.08
N ILE A 33 8.68 0.21 8.33
CA ILE A 33 8.83 1.68 8.33
C ILE A 33 9.73 2.07 7.18
N GLY A 34 9.42 3.15 6.47
CA GLY A 34 10.27 3.64 5.39
C GLY A 34 9.75 4.96 4.82
N PHE A 35 10.24 5.34 3.65
CA PHE A 35 9.67 6.45 2.88
C PHE A 35 9.65 6.16 1.37
N SER A 36 8.74 6.82 0.64
CA SER A 36 8.60 6.70 -0.82
C SER A 36 7.89 7.93 -1.39
N ARG A 37 8.12 8.22 -2.68
CA ARG A 37 7.24 9.13 -3.47
C ARG A 37 5.99 8.43 -4.00
N ASP A 38 6.06 7.11 -4.16
CA ASP A 38 4.95 6.27 -4.58
C ASP A 38 4.74 5.15 -3.54
N PRO A 39 3.97 5.40 -2.47
CA PRO A 39 3.61 4.38 -1.48
C PRO A 39 2.90 3.16 -2.08
N LEU A 40 2.05 3.34 -3.11
CA LEU A 40 1.34 2.23 -3.77
C LEU A 40 2.33 1.31 -4.51
N ALA A 41 3.25 1.85 -5.29
CA ALA A 41 4.29 1.03 -5.91
C ALA A 41 5.19 0.38 -4.85
N ARG A 42 5.48 1.09 -3.76
CA ARG A 42 6.36 0.58 -2.71
C ARG A 42 5.74 -0.59 -1.95
N ILE A 43 4.46 -0.51 -1.57
CA ILE A 43 3.79 -1.59 -0.84
C ILE A 43 3.62 -2.82 -1.73
N GLY A 44 3.28 -2.65 -3.01
CA GLY A 44 3.19 -3.74 -3.99
C GLY A 44 4.53 -4.43 -4.28
N ALA A 45 5.65 -3.69 -4.21
CA ALA A 45 6.99 -4.28 -4.35
C ALA A 45 7.41 -5.13 -3.14
N LEU A 46 6.78 -4.97 -1.97
CA LEU A 46 7.09 -5.76 -0.77
C LEU A 46 6.38 -7.12 -0.81
N HIS A 47 5.11 -7.15 -1.24
CA HIS A 47 4.31 -8.36 -1.25
C HIS A 47 3.24 -8.29 -2.36
N HIS A 48 3.06 -9.37 -3.12
CA HIS A 48 2.08 -9.39 -4.24
C HIS A 48 0.63 -9.26 -3.74
N ARG A 49 0.29 -9.97 -2.66
CA ARG A 49 -0.99 -9.80 -1.91
C ARG A 49 -0.87 -8.78 -0.77
N TRP A 50 -0.26 -7.63 -1.03
CA TRP A 50 -0.03 -6.60 -0.02
C TRP A 50 -1.32 -6.17 0.72
N PHE A 51 -2.47 -6.22 0.04
CA PHE A 51 -3.78 -5.85 0.56
C PHE A 51 -4.34 -6.81 1.62
N GLU A 52 -3.79 -8.01 1.73
CA GLU A 52 -4.09 -8.99 2.80
C GLU A 52 -2.93 -9.14 3.78
N PHE A 53 -1.70 -8.93 3.32
CA PHE A 53 -0.49 -9.08 4.13
C PHE A 53 -0.33 -7.94 5.14
N PHE A 54 -0.60 -6.70 4.71
CA PHE A 54 -0.53 -5.52 5.57
C PHE A 54 -1.89 -5.18 6.16
N ASP A 55 -1.89 -4.73 7.42
CA ASP A 55 -3.05 -4.10 8.05
C ASP A 55 -3.19 -2.67 7.50
N LEU A 56 -4.09 -2.52 6.52
CA LEU A 56 -4.33 -1.23 5.87
C LEU A 56 -5.09 -0.24 6.76
N ASP A 57 -5.79 -0.74 7.79
CA ASP A 57 -6.58 0.07 8.72
C ASP A 57 -5.72 0.62 9.86
N ALA A 58 -4.69 -0.13 10.27
CA ALA A 58 -3.66 0.34 11.20
C ALA A 58 -2.51 1.11 10.51
N GLY A 59 -2.37 0.96 9.19
CA GLY A 59 -1.33 1.62 8.41
C GLY A 59 -1.55 3.12 8.23
N VAL A 60 -0.45 3.86 8.10
CA VAL A 60 -0.48 5.32 7.89
C VAL A 60 0.63 5.79 6.96
N LEU A 61 0.37 6.92 6.31
CA LEU A 61 1.37 7.72 5.60
C LEU A 61 1.50 9.08 6.26
N ILE A 62 2.73 9.57 6.37
CA ILE A 62 3.07 10.89 6.87
C ILE A 62 3.58 11.70 5.70
N GLU A 63 2.83 12.73 5.33
CA GLU A 63 3.16 13.60 4.21
C GLU A 63 4.37 14.49 4.53
N THR A 64 5.27 14.59 3.56
CA THR A 64 6.51 15.37 3.64
C THR A 64 6.78 16.11 2.35
N GLU A 65 7.52 17.20 2.43
CA GLU A 65 7.73 18.09 1.27
C GLU A 65 8.88 17.61 0.38
N THR A 66 9.90 16.98 0.98
CA THR A 66 11.12 16.55 0.28
C THR A 66 11.54 15.15 0.69
N GLN A 67 12.43 14.53 -0.08
CA GLN A 67 13.02 13.24 0.32
C GLN A 67 13.85 13.35 1.60
N ARG A 68 14.49 14.51 1.85
CA ARG A 68 15.26 14.73 3.08
C ARG A 68 14.31 14.74 4.28
N ASP A 69 13.24 15.50 4.20
CA ASP A 69 12.19 15.56 5.23
C ASP A 69 11.59 14.18 5.50
N ALA A 70 11.21 13.43 4.45
CA ALA A 70 10.74 12.05 4.55
C ALA A 70 11.71 11.13 5.30
N ARG A 71 13.02 11.29 5.03
CA ARG A 71 14.07 10.52 5.70
C ARG A 71 14.23 10.92 7.16
N ASP A 72 14.11 12.20 7.49
CA ASP A 72 14.21 12.68 8.86
C ASP A 72 13.02 12.17 9.70
N VAL A 73 11.81 12.18 9.15
CA VAL A 73 10.61 11.58 9.74
C VAL A 73 10.79 10.06 9.93
N GLU A 74 11.25 9.36 8.90
CA GLU A 74 11.53 7.91 8.96
C GLU A 74 12.55 7.56 10.04
N LEU A 75 13.62 8.34 10.16
CA LEU A 75 14.62 8.19 11.21
C LEU A 75 14.04 8.46 12.60
N ALA A 76 13.20 9.49 12.74
CA ALA A 76 12.53 9.82 14.00
C ALA A 76 11.64 8.66 14.48
N LEU A 77 10.88 8.03 13.58
CA LEU A 77 10.06 6.85 13.87
C LEU A 77 10.91 5.63 14.27
N ARG A 78 12.04 5.41 13.59
CA ARG A 78 12.86 4.19 13.78
C ARG A 78 13.85 4.25 14.94
N ARG A 79 14.35 5.43 15.29
CA ARG A 79 15.41 5.59 16.31
C ARG A 79 15.04 4.99 17.67
N PRO A 80 13.81 5.16 18.20
CA PRO A 80 13.40 4.55 19.46
C PRO A 80 13.29 3.01 19.39
N LEU A 81 13.14 2.45 18.19
CA LEU A 81 12.76 1.05 17.98
C LEU A 81 13.95 0.12 17.72
N LYS A 82 15.16 0.50 18.13
CA LYS A 82 16.38 -0.31 17.89
C LYS A 82 16.26 -1.73 18.46
N ALA A 83 15.67 -1.88 19.65
CA ALA A 83 15.48 -3.17 20.31
C ALA A 83 14.44 -4.06 19.61
N HIS A 84 13.60 -3.47 18.76
CA HIS A 84 12.51 -4.16 18.06
C HIS A 84 12.88 -4.55 16.63
N ARG A 85 14.09 -4.21 16.16
CA ARG A 85 14.52 -4.54 14.79
C ARG A 85 14.46 -6.03 14.55
N ALA A 86 13.85 -6.41 13.43
CA ALA A 86 13.67 -7.79 13.05
C ALA A 86 14.06 -7.99 11.57
N PRO A 87 14.43 -9.22 11.15
CA PRO A 87 14.51 -9.54 9.74
C PRO A 87 13.13 -9.41 9.08
N ALA A 88 13.11 -9.18 7.77
CA ALA A 88 11.87 -9.20 7.01
C ALA A 88 11.17 -10.56 7.14
N PRO A 89 9.82 -10.60 7.16
CA PRO A 89 9.06 -11.85 7.03
C PRO A 89 9.45 -12.60 5.76
N LEU A 90 9.45 -13.94 5.80
CA LEU A 90 9.94 -14.80 4.70
C LEU A 90 9.15 -14.63 3.39
N THR A 91 7.90 -14.19 3.45
CA THR A 91 7.03 -13.97 2.28
C THR A 91 7.29 -12.63 1.59
N VAL A 92 8.07 -11.73 2.23
CA VAL A 92 8.44 -10.45 1.64
C VAL A 92 9.51 -10.66 0.56
N GLN A 93 9.37 -9.96 -0.54
CA GLN A 93 10.33 -10.03 -1.64
C GLN A 93 11.71 -9.47 -1.23
N ASP A 94 12.76 -10.29 -1.31
CA ASP A 94 14.12 -9.97 -0.86
C ASP A 94 14.69 -8.67 -1.42
N LYS A 95 14.37 -8.35 -2.69
CA LYS A 95 14.86 -7.11 -3.35
C LYS A 95 14.29 -5.83 -2.76
N ALA A 96 13.24 -5.91 -1.95
CA ALA A 96 12.57 -4.75 -1.33
C ALA A 96 12.76 -4.68 0.20
N GLY A 97 13.27 -5.74 0.83
CA GLY A 97 13.39 -5.87 2.29
C GLY A 97 14.65 -5.24 2.88
N GLY A 98 14.60 -3.95 3.24
CA GLY A 98 15.67 -3.30 4.00
C GLY A 98 15.86 -3.95 5.38
N ARG A 99 17.10 -4.35 5.73
CA ARG A 99 17.42 -5.13 6.96
C ARG A 99 17.12 -4.44 8.28
N THR A 100 16.95 -3.13 8.29
CA THR A 100 16.82 -2.35 9.54
C THR A 100 15.46 -1.66 9.66
N GLU A 101 14.63 -1.82 8.63
CA GLU A 101 13.37 -1.11 8.44
C GLU A 101 12.16 -1.92 8.93
N TRP A 102 12.36 -3.20 9.21
CA TRP A 102 11.38 -4.09 9.82
C TRP A 102 11.53 -4.10 11.33
N VAL A 103 10.40 -4.01 12.01
CA VAL A 103 10.30 -4.11 13.47
C VAL A 103 9.29 -5.20 13.83
N ARG A 104 9.49 -5.83 14.99
CA ARG A 104 8.56 -6.78 15.60
C ARG A 104 8.30 -6.36 17.05
N GLY A 105 7.07 -6.44 17.54
CA GLY A 105 6.78 -6.06 18.94
C GLY A 105 6.58 -4.56 19.17
N ALA A 106 6.37 -3.75 18.12
CA ALA A 106 6.53 -2.30 18.18
C ALA A 106 5.35 -1.50 17.61
N ASN A 107 4.30 -2.16 17.11
CA ASN A 107 3.18 -1.46 16.48
C ASN A 107 2.47 -0.51 17.46
N ASP A 108 2.33 -0.90 18.73
CA ASP A 108 1.75 -0.05 19.77
C ASP A 108 2.60 1.19 20.11
N LEU A 109 3.92 1.13 19.89
CA LEU A 109 4.83 2.26 20.08
C LEU A 109 4.79 3.24 18.90
N LEU A 110 4.40 2.78 17.72
CA LEU A 110 4.34 3.60 16.50
C LEU A 110 3.15 4.55 16.50
N ARG A 111 1.99 4.11 17.02
CA ARG A 111 0.78 4.95 17.10
C ARG A 111 1.02 6.29 17.83
N PRO A 112 1.56 6.34 19.07
CA PRO A 112 1.84 7.61 19.73
C PRO A 112 2.96 8.40 19.03
N ALA A 113 3.95 7.75 18.42
CA ALA A 113 4.99 8.45 17.67
C ALA A 113 4.43 9.19 16.43
N VAL A 114 3.49 8.56 15.71
CA VAL A 114 2.75 9.20 14.60
C VAL A 114 1.91 10.36 15.10
N GLN A 115 1.26 10.21 16.25
CA GLN A 115 0.46 11.28 16.85
C GLN A 115 1.32 12.52 17.19
N VAL A 116 2.53 12.32 17.73
CA VAL A 116 3.48 13.42 17.98
C VAL A 116 3.85 14.16 16.68
N LEU A 117 4.05 13.43 15.57
CA LEU A 117 4.29 14.05 14.26
C LEU A 117 3.09 14.85 13.76
N ALA A 118 1.88 14.32 13.94
CA ALA A 118 0.63 15.01 13.59
C ALA A 118 0.48 16.32 14.39
N GLU A 119 0.76 16.27 15.70
CA GLU A 119 0.73 17.44 16.58
C GLU A 119 1.81 18.47 16.23
N GLY A 120 2.94 18.02 15.70
CA GLY A 120 4.01 18.82 15.13
C GLY A 120 3.70 19.43 13.75
N GLY A 121 2.53 19.14 13.18
CA GLY A 121 2.04 19.77 11.94
C GLY A 121 2.14 18.92 10.68
N HIS A 122 2.64 17.68 10.77
CA HIS A 122 2.60 16.77 9.63
C HIS A 122 1.15 16.35 9.31
N ARG A 123 0.83 16.26 8.02
CA ARG A 123 -0.43 15.66 7.57
C ARG A 123 -0.30 14.14 7.60
N ILE A 124 -1.29 13.48 8.18
CA ILE A 124 -1.34 12.03 8.29
C ILE A 124 -2.48 11.52 7.41
N HIS A 125 -2.18 10.55 6.55
CA HIS A 125 -3.17 9.89 5.71
C HIS A 125 -3.37 8.45 6.18
N PRO A 126 -4.62 8.03 6.47
CA PRO A 126 -4.93 6.61 6.67
C PRO A 126 -4.55 5.80 5.44
N LEU A 127 -3.84 4.68 5.63
CA LEU A 127 -3.25 3.94 4.50
C LEU A 127 -4.30 3.39 3.54
N ARG A 128 -5.36 2.75 4.04
CA ARG A 128 -6.47 2.24 3.21
C ARG A 128 -7.05 3.34 2.32
N ALA A 129 -7.42 4.48 2.91
CA ALA A 129 -8.04 5.59 2.18
C ALA A 129 -7.10 6.18 1.12
N TRP A 130 -5.82 6.36 1.46
CA TRP A 130 -4.83 6.86 0.53
C TRP A 130 -4.58 5.88 -0.62
N LEU A 131 -4.44 4.58 -0.35
CA LEU A 131 -4.25 3.57 -1.39
C LEU A 131 -5.47 3.45 -2.31
N ALA A 132 -6.68 3.54 -1.77
CA ALA A 132 -7.91 3.56 -2.56
C ALA A 132 -7.93 4.74 -3.53
N ALA A 133 -7.62 5.95 -3.05
CA ALA A 133 -7.51 7.13 -3.90
C ALA A 133 -6.40 6.98 -4.97
N ALA A 134 -5.23 6.46 -4.58
CA ALA A 134 -4.11 6.24 -5.49
C ALA A 134 -4.42 5.20 -6.58
N MET A 135 -5.12 4.12 -6.24
CA MET A 135 -5.55 3.11 -7.21
C MET A 135 -6.66 3.64 -8.11
N LEU A 136 -7.65 4.34 -7.55
CA LEU A 136 -8.73 4.94 -8.34
C LEU A 136 -8.20 5.95 -9.36
N ALA A 137 -7.22 6.78 -8.99
CA ALA A 137 -6.57 7.71 -9.90
C ALA A 137 -5.78 7.03 -11.03
N ARG A 138 -5.48 5.73 -10.91
CA ARG A 138 -4.79 4.92 -11.92
C ARG A 138 -5.73 3.92 -12.62
N ALA A 139 -7.02 3.91 -12.25
CA ALA A 139 -7.98 2.89 -12.68
C ALA A 139 -8.42 3.05 -14.14
N ASP A 140 -8.22 4.22 -14.75
CA ASP A 140 -8.59 4.46 -16.16
C ASP A 140 -7.87 3.49 -17.12
N GLY A 141 -6.63 3.08 -16.79
CA GLY A 141 -5.87 2.11 -17.58
C GLY A 141 -6.20 0.65 -17.28
N LEU A 142 -7.08 0.35 -16.32
CA LEU A 142 -7.35 -1.01 -15.87
C LEU A 142 -8.00 -1.87 -16.96
N PHE A 143 -8.90 -1.27 -17.74
CA PHE A 143 -9.59 -1.96 -18.83
C PHE A 143 -8.59 -2.46 -19.88
N ASP A 144 -7.81 -1.54 -20.45
CA ASP A 144 -6.84 -1.84 -21.51
C ASP A 144 -5.73 -2.77 -21.01
N TRP A 145 -5.22 -2.54 -19.80
CA TRP A 145 -4.21 -3.39 -19.19
C TRP A 145 -4.71 -4.83 -19.01
N SER A 146 -5.92 -5.00 -18.45
CA SER A 146 -6.46 -6.35 -18.21
C SER A 146 -6.82 -7.07 -19.50
N ALA A 147 -7.29 -6.36 -20.54
CA ALA A 147 -7.47 -6.89 -21.88
C ALA A 147 -6.15 -7.38 -22.50
N ALA A 148 -5.06 -6.65 -22.28
CA ALA A 148 -3.74 -7.02 -22.77
C ALA A 148 -3.17 -8.24 -22.03
N VAL A 149 -3.42 -8.37 -20.72
CA VAL A 149 -2.94 -9.50 -19.92
C VAL A 149 -3.75 -10.77 -20.19
N LEU A 150 -5.07 -10.66 -20.29
CA LEU A 150 -5.97 -11.78 -20.59
C LEU A 150 -6.75 -11.46 -21.87
N PRO A 151 -6.26 -11.88 -23.04
CA PRO A 151 -6.93 -11.64 -24.31
C PRO A 151 -8.28 -12.37 -24.41
N GLU A 152 -9.18 -11.82 -25.23
CA GLU A 152 -10.48 -12.45 -25.50
C GLU A 152 -10.31 -13.74 -26.32
N GLU A 153 -9.38 -13.74 -27.27
CA GLU A 153 -9.07 -14.86 -28.16
C GLU A 153 -8.75 -16.16 -27.40
N PRO A 154 -9.53 -17.25 -27.56
CA PRO A 154 -9.39 -18.47 -26.76
C PRO A 154 -7.99 -19.08 -26.79
N VAL A 155 -7.36 -19.15 -27.96
CA VAL A 155 -6.00 -19.72 -28.11
C VAL A 155 -4.96 -18.92 -27.33
N ALA A 156 -5.06 -17.59 -27.36
CA ALA A 156 -4.15 -16.71 -26.62
C ALA A 156 -4.42 -16.76 -25.11
N ARG A 157 -5.68 -16.90 -24.73
CA ARG A 157 -6.11 -17.05 -23.33
C ARG A 157 -5.61 -18.36 -22.71
N ASP A 158 -5.74 -19.47 -23.43
CA ASP A 158 -5.29 -20.79 -22.97
C ASP A 158 -3.76 -20.87 -22.87
N ALA A 159 -3.05 -20.05 -23.66
CA ALA A 159 -1.60 -19.92 -23.58
C ALA A 159 -1.12 -19.04 -22.39
N LEU A 160 -2.03 -18.43 -21.64
CA LEU A 160 -1.66 -17.54 -20.53
C LEU A 160 -1.04 -18.33 -19.37
N SER A 161 0.20 -17.98 -19.02
CA SER A 161 0.88 -18.62 -17.90
C SER A 161 0.10 -18.49 -16.59
N VAL A 162 0.17 -19.53 -15.75
CA VAL A 162 -0.42 -19.52 -14.39
C VAL A 162 0.05 -18.31 -13.58
N ARG A 163 1.32 -17.90 -13.74
CA ARG A 163 1.86 -16.72 -13.06
C ARG A 163 1.14 -15.42 -13.49
N ALA A 164 0.89 -15.25 -14.78
CA ALA A 164 0.17 -14.08 -15.27
C ALA A 164 -1.29 -14.06 -14.79
N GLN A 165 -1.93 -15.24 -14.74
CA GLN A 165 -3.26 -15.39 -14.16
C GLN A 165 -3.30 -15.00 -12.67
N VAL A 166 -2.34 -15.45 -11.87
CA VAL A 166 -2.22 -15.08 -10.45
C VAL A 166 -2.01 -13.58 -10.29
N LEU A 167 -1.09 -12.97 -11.06
CA LEU A 167 -0.83 -11.53 -10.99
C LEU A 167 -2.05 -10.69 -11.39
N LEU A 168 -2.79 -11.12 -12.42
CA LEU A 168 -4.04 -10.47 -12.79
C LEU A 168 -5.07 -10.59 -11.66
N ARG A 169 -5.24 -11.77 -11.08
CA ARG A 169 -6.18 -12.00 -9.97
C ARG A 169 -5.81 -11.15 -8.76
N ASP A 170 -4.55 -11.14 -8.34
CA ASP A 170 -4.09 -10.33 -7.20
C ASP A 170 -4.31 -8.83 -7.44
N ALA A 171 -4.13 -8.35 -8.68
CA ALA A 171 -4.40 -6.95 -9.02
C ALA A 171 -5.90 -6.62 -8.92
N LEU A 172 -6.79 -7.51 -9.37
CA LEU A 172 -8.25 -7.33 -9.25
C LEU A 172 -8.70 -7.45 -7.80
N ASP A 173 -8.18 -8.43 -7.05
CA ASP A 173 -8.43 -8.60 -5.61
C ASP A 173 -8.03 -7.33 -4.83
N ALA A 174 -6.93 -6.67 -5.19
CA ALA A 174 -6.51 -5.42 -4.56
C ALA A 174 -7.52 -4.28 -4.75
N HIS A 175 -8.15 -4.17 -5.92
CA HIS A 175 -9.22 -3.18 -6.14
C HIS A 175 -10.44 -3.49 -5.27
N VAL A 176 -10.86 -4.76 -5.25
CA VAL A 176 -11.99 -5.22 -4.43
C VAL A 176 -11.72 -5.02 -2.94
N ALA A 177 -10.52 -5.34 -2.46
CA ALA A 177 -10.12 -5.17 -1.06
C ALA A 177 -10.15 -3.71 -0.59
N LEU A 178 -10.03 -2.75 -1.53
CA LEU A 178 -10.16 -1.32 -1.27
C LEU A 178 -11.55 -0.76 -1.58
N GLY A 179 -12.52 -1.62 -1.89
CA GLY A 179 -13.89 -1.22 -2.20
C GLY A 179 -14.06 -0.54 -3.55
N ILE A 180 -13.11 -0.71 -4.48
CA ILE A 180 -13.21 -0.20 -5.84
C ILE A 180 -14.01 -1.18 -6.67
N ASP A 181 -15.15 -0.71 -7.19
CA ASP A 181 -15.97 -1.51 -8.09
C ASP A 181 -15.25 -1.76 -9.42
N LEU A 182 -15.27 -3.02 -9.84
CA LEU A 182 -14.65 -3.49 -11.08
C LEU A 182 -15.66 -3.53 -12.23
N GLU A 183 -16.97 -3.45 -11.97
CA GLU A 183 -17.99 -3.47 -13.02
C GLU A 183 -17.77 -2.29 -13.99
N GLY A 184 -17.69 -2.59 -15.28
CA GLY A 184 -17.38 -1.60 -16.32
C GLY A 184 -15.93 -1.10 -16.36
N ARG A 185 -15.06 -1.48 -15.41
CA ARG A 185 -13.61 -1.14 -15.41
C ARG A 185 -12.71 -2.23 -15.97
N VAL A 186 -13.25 -3.43 -16.16
CA VAL A 186 -12.57 -4.55 -16.83
C VAL A 186 -13.42 -5.05 -18.00
N PRO A 187 -12.83 -5.66 -19.03
CA PRO A 187 -13.57 -6.28 -20.11
C PRO A 187 -14.51 -7.41 -19.62
N PRO A 188 -15.65 -7.65 -20.30
CA PRO A 188 -16.59 -8.70 -19.91
C PRO A 188 -15.99 -10.11 -19.81
N HIS A 189 -15.02 -10.45 -20.68
CA HIS A 189 -14.35 -11.75 -20.63
C HIS A 189 -13.39 -11.88 -19.45
N VAL A 190 -12.75 -10.77 -19.04
CA VAL A 190 -11.94 -10.71 -17.81
C VAL A 190 -12.83 -10.82 -16.58
N TRP A 191 -13.97 -10.13 -16.57
CA TRP A 191 -14.94 -10.22 -15.49
C TRP A 191 -15.44 -11.66 -15.30
N SER A 192 -15.86 -12.31 -16.38
CA SER A 192 -16.30 -13.72 -16.37
C SER A 192 -15.22 -14.69 -15.90
N TRP A 193 -13.95 -14.43 -16.26
CA TRP A 193 -12.81 -15.23 -15.77
C TRP A 193 -12.53 -14.99 -14.27
N TYR A 194 -12.68 -13.76 -13.81
CA TYR A 194 -12.42 -13.39 -12.41
C TYR A 194 -13.49 -13.93 -11.47
N ARG A 195 -14.76 -13.87 -11.90
CA ARG A 195 -15.98 -14.33 -11.21
C ARG A 195 -16.64 -15.47 -12.01
N PRO A 196 -16.03 -16.67 -12.04
CA PRO A 196 -16.69 -17.82 -12.67
C PRO A 196 -17.98 -18.13 -11.91
N ALA A 197 -19.03 -18.49 -12.65
CA ALA A 197 -20.33 -18.90 -12.11
C ALA A 197 -20.23 -20.13 -11.20
#